data_AF-A0A3C1VE50-F1
#
_entry.id   AF-A0A3C1VE50-F1
#
_cell.length_a   1.000
_cell.length_b   1.000
_cell.length_c   1.000
_cell.angle_alpha   90.00
_cell.angle_beta   90.00
_cell.angle_gamma   90.00
#
_symmetry.space_group_name_H-M   'P 1'
#
loop_
_entity.id
_entity.type
_entity.pdbx_description
1 polymer ?
#
loop_
_entity_poly.entity_id
_entity_poly.type
_entity_poly.pdbx_seq_one_letter_code
_entity_poly.pdbx_strand_id
1 'polypeptide(L)'
;MKTKQIFTVLTILSGLLFASMNRAADITATNSGNWSDTNIWNSGTVPGTNDDADIPLGINVTVNTNASVQFIYDSGTVTMAPNSTLTILGDQAIDKLTSLVATATGNTVVYLGNPFFARQCNYYNLVFANTNYVDPYPPYNPYQNFNNFSSSQGPTPMTVAGNMTVIGYTKMQQGSAGADIFIGGNLIIGTNCIWDSSGANLTVVSNVFIGGLLEDLNGALGSNYFGGNVTVNPSATGGWNVSDVTQWAIGGSLTNNGPIFGVGYGSISFDGTGIITGSKPITIPTITVNGTYTIGTTITLATNTPTLNGTLVFDLANTNQIILNAGTNWLYYSGILDVINSGAAPVAGNSYKLFNAPNYGGSFTSTSFPSLPSGLNWVDNLATSGSIAVTGSSTGSPIITLSRSGNLLTLSWASTTFPGYSVQAQTNSAGIRSNWSATGSGTVSPYTITINPANPPVFFRLSNP
;
A
#
# COMPACT_ATOMS: atom_id res chain seq x y z
N MET A 1 -7.75 2.55 -10.99
CA MET A 1 -6.62 2.06 -11.82
C MET A 1 -6.27 3.09 -12.87
N LYS A 2 -5.00 3.52 -12.95
CA LYS A 2 -4.56 4.53 -13.94
C LYS A 2 -4.43 3.89 -15.32
N THR A 3 -4.85 4.61 -16.35
CA THR A 3 -4.99 4.20 -17.77
C THR A 3 -3.76 3.51 -18.37
N LYS A 4 -2.55 3.75 -17.82
CA LYS A 4 -1.31 3.13 -18.29
C LYS A 4 -1.21 1.63 -17.97
N GLN A 5 -1.83 1.14 -16.89
CA GLN A 5 -1.85 -0.29 -16.56
C GLN A 5 -2.83 -1.08 -17.46
N ILE A 6 -3.85 -0.42 -17.99
CA ILE A 6 -4.82 -1.02 -18.92
C ILE A 6 -4.15 -1.39 -20.24
N PHE A 7 -3.22 -0.56 -20.74
CA PHE A 7 -2.54 -0.84 -22.00
C PHE A 7 -1.62 -2.07 -21.92
N THR A 8 -0.86 -2.26 -20.83
CA THR A 8 -0.03 -3.47 -20.66
C THR A 8 -0.87 -4.74 -20.59
N VAL A 9 -2.03 -4.70 -19.93
CA VAL A 9 -2.97 -5.85 -19.86
C VAL A 9 -3.63 -6.13 -21.21
N LEU A 10 -3.97 -5.09 -21.99
CA LEU A 10 -4.62 -5.25 -23.30
C LEU A 10 -3.68 -5.83 -24.37
N THR A 11 -2.38 -5.49 -24.33
CA THR A 11 -1.38 -6.06 -25.25
C THR A 11 -1.16 -7.56 -24.98
N ILE A 12 -1.14 -7.96 -23.70
CA ILE A 12 -1.03 -9.38 -23.30
C ILE A 12 -2.27 -10.18 -23.74
N LEU A 13 -3.47 -9.59 -23.63
CA LEU A 13 -4.71 -10.26 -24.05
C LEU A 13 -4.84 -10.38 -25.58
N SER A 14 -4.27 -9.45 -26.35
CA SER A 14 -4.30 -9.48 -27.82
C SER A 14 -3.45 -10.60 -28.45
N GLY A 15 -2.50 -11.17 -27.70
CA GLY A 15 -1.74 -12.36 -28.12
C GLY A 15 -2.58 -13.65 -28.16
N LEU A 16 -3.79 -13.65 -27.59
CA LEU A 16 -4.65 -14.83 -27.47
C LEU A 16 -5.52 -15.12 -28.72
N LEU A 17 -5.57 -14.22 -29.71
CA LEU A 17 -6.64 -14.28 -30.73
C LEU A 17 -6.26 -14.85 -32.10
N PHE A 18 -4.99 -15.13 -32.41
CA PHE A 18 -4.64 -15.77 -33.69
C PHE A 18 -3.35 -16.60 -33.60
N ALA A 19 -3.45 -17.86 -33.17
CA ALA A 19 -2.43 -18.86 -33.45
C ALA A 19 -2.92 -19.76 -34.60
N SER A 20 -2.49 -19.48 -35.83
CA SER A 20 -2.61 -20.46 -36.90
C SER A 20 -1.68 -21.63 -36.59
N MET A 21 -2.23 -22.84 -36.49
CA MET A 21 -1.49 -24.08 -36.23
C MET A 21 -0.59 -24.44 -37.43
N ASN A 22 0.56 -23.77 -37.58
CA ASN A 22 1.69 -24.30 -38.35
C ASN A 22 2.58 -25.13 -37.42
N ARG A 23 3.19 -26.19 -37.98
CA ARG A 23 4.18 -27.05 -37.31
C ARG A 23 5.30 -26.21 -36.70
N ALA A 24 5.79 -26.62 -35.53
CA ALA A 24 7.02 -26.08 -34.98
C ALA A 24 8.20 -26.31 -35.93
N ALA A 25 8.92 -25.24 -36.23
CA ALA A 25 10.17 -25.27 -36.97
C ALA A 25 11.33 -24.88 -36.06
N ASP A 26 12.43 -25.61 -36.17
CA ASP A 26 13.73 -25.21 -35.63
C ASP A 26 14.35 -24.15 -36.56
N ILE A 27 14.47 -22.92 -36.08
CA ILE A 27 15.02 -21.81 -36.85
C ILE A 27 16.33 -21.34 -36.20
N THR A 28 17.43 -21.53 -36.92
CA THR A 28 18.79 -21.26 -36.45
C THR A 28 19.25 -19.86 -36.84
N ALA A 29 19.75 -19.11 -35.87
CA ALA A 29 20.47 -17.86 -36.12
C ALA A 29 21.86 -18.15 -36.72
N THR A 30 22.06 -17.74 -37.97
CA THR A 30 23.33 -17.91 -38.72
C THR A 30 24.31 -16.77 -38.50
N ASN A 31 23.82 -15.61 -38.04
CA ASN A 31 24.60 -14.41 -37.80
C ASN A 31 24.05 -13.65 -36.59
N SER A 32 24.89 -12.86 -35.93
CA SER A 32 24.43 -11.88 -34.93
C SER A 32 23.64 -10.76 -35.59
N GLY A 33 22.60 -10.27 -34.94
CA GLY A 33 21.78 -9.18 -35.48
C GLY A 33 20.43 -9.04 -34.79
N ASN A 34 19.49 -8.40 -35.47
CA ASN A 34 18.17 -8.12 -34.93
C ASN A 34 17.21 -9.30 -35.15
N TRP A 35 16.40 -9.64 -34.14
CA TRP A 35 15.38 -10.69 -34.24
C TRP A 35 14.45 -10.47 -35.43
N SER A 36 14.10 -9.21 -35.72
CA SER A 36 13.22 -8.84 -36.83
C SER A 36 13.86 -8.97 -38.23
N ASP A 37 15.16 -9.24 -38.34
CA ASP A 37 15.87 -9.34 -39.61
C ASP A 37 15.80 -10.78 -40.13
N THR A 38 15.08 -11.01 -41.23
CA THR A 38 14.97 -12.34 -41.83
C THR A 38 16.31 -12.90 -42.32
N ASN A 39 17.31 -12.04 -42.56
CA ASN A 39 18.61 -12.47 -43.10
C ASN A 39 19.52 -13.14 -42.06
N ILE A 40 19.21 -13.00 -40.76
CA ILE A 40 20.00 -13.69 -39.72
C ILE A 40 19.53 -15.13 -39.51
N TRP A 41 18.34 -15.50 -40.00
CA TRP A 41 17.72 -16.81 -39.76
C TRP A 41 17.90 -17.74 -40.98
N ASN A 42 18.30 -19.00 -40.73
CA ASN A 42 18.58 -19.99 -41.79
C ASN A 42 17.39 -20.27 -42.72
N SER A 43 16.16 -20.12 -42.23
CA SER A 43 14.92 -20.32 -42.98
C SER A 43 14.53 -19.10 -43.85
N GLY A 44 15.18 -17.95 -43.66
CA GLY A 44 14.74 -16.67 -44.22
C GLY A 44 13.45 -16.14 -43.58
N THR A 45 13.03 -16.69 -42.43
CA THR A 45 11.85 -16.24 -41.67
C THR A 45 12.23 -16.01 -40.22
N VAL A 46 11.59 -15.06 -39.56
CA VAL A 46 11.77 -14.84 -38.12
C VAL A 46 11.01 -15.91 -37.31
N PRO A 47 11.54 -16.40 -36.19
CA PRO A 47 10.79 -17.30 -35.31
C PRO A 47 9.54 -16.64 -34.75
N GLY A 48 8.42 -17.37 -34.80
CA GLY A 48 7.11 -17.01 -34.26
C GLY A 48 6.68 -17.89 -33.08
N THR A 49 5.41 -17.78 -32.69
CA THR A 49 4.86 -18.37 -31.44
C THR A 49 5.00 -19.89 -31.31
N ASN A 50 5.14 -20.60 -32.42
CA ASN A 50 5.24 -22.05 -32.46
C ASN A 50 6.63 -22.51 -32.90
N ASP A 51 7.57 -21.60 -33.14
CA ASP A 51 8.91 -21.94 -33.63
C ASP A 51 9.90 -21.97 -32.47
N ASP A 52 10.93 -22.78 -32.65
CA ASP A 52 12.05 -22.90 -31.72
C ASP A 52 13.23 -22.11 -32.28
N ALA A 53 13.83 -21.26 -31.45
CA ALA A 53 14.96 -20.43 -31.85
C ALA A 53 16.27 -21.05 -31.37
N ASP A 54 17.04 -21.59 -32.31
CA ASP A 54 18.39 -22.07 -32.08
C ASP A 54 19.38 -20.90 -32.17
N ILE A 55 20.06 -20.58 -31.07
CA ILE A 55 21.03 -19.49 -30.99
C ILE A 55 22.43 -20.08 -30.71
N PRO A 56 23.23 -20.34 -31.74
CA PRO A 56 24.52 -20.99 -31.58
C PRO A 56 25.54 -20.19 -30.76
N LEU A 57 26.53 -20.90 -30.22
CA LEU A 57 27.64 -20.28 -29.49
C LEU A 57 28.27 -19.12 -30.29
N GLY A 58 28.42 -17.97 -29.64
CA GLY A 58 29.04 -16.78 -30.24
C GLY A 58 28.08 -15.90 -31.07
N ILE A 59 26.83 -16.33 -31.26
CA ILE A 59 25.78 -15.51 -31.88
C ILE A 59 25.06 -14.69 -30.81
N ASN A 60 24.83 -13.41 -31.11
CA ASN A 60 24.00 -12.51 -30.31
C ASN A 60 22.81 -12.02 -31.12
N VAL A 61 21.60 -12.44 -30.74
CA VAL A 61 20.35 -11.98 -31.33
C VAL A 61 19.73 -10.92 -30.43
N THR A 62 19.50 -9.73 -30.99
CA THR A 62 18.86 -8.61 -30.30
C THR A 62 17.37 -8.61 -30.58
N VAL A 63 16.54 -8.78 -29.54
CA VAL A 63 15.09 -8.60 -29.61
C VAL A 63 14.80 -7.11 -29.71
N ASN A 64 14.70 -6.60 -30.94
CA ASN A 64 14.51 -5.19 -31.28
C ASN A 64 13.04 -4.79 -31.52
N THR A 65 12.11 -5.75 -31.38
CA THR A 65 10.68 -5.59 -31.59
C THR A 65 9.91 -6.44 -30.57
N ASN A 66 8.59 -6.51 -30.67
CA ASN A 66 7.82 -7.53 -29.97
C ASN A 66 7.99 -8.86 -30.70
N ALA A 67 8.60 -9.84 -30.02
CA ALA A 67 8.84 -11.18 -30.51
C ALA A 67 8.11 -12.20 -29.66
N SER A 68 7.72 -13.30 -30.28
CA SER A 68 7.15 -14.47 -29.63
C SER A 68 7.85 -15.72 -30.15
N VAL A 69 8.13 -16.66 -29.27
CA VAL A 69 8.85 -17.90 -29.59
C VAL A 69 8.34 -19.03 -28.69
N GLN A 70 8.41 -20.28 -29.15
CA GLN A 70 8.06 -21.41 -28.30
C GLN A 70 9.16 -21.67 -27.26
N PHE A 71 10.39 -21.96 -27.69
CA PHE A 71 11.56 -21.96 -26.80
C PHE A 71 12.83 -21.47 -27.50
N ILE A 72 13.84 -21.11 -26.71
CA ILE A 72 15.16 -20.66 -27.19
C ILE A 72 16.20 -21.64 -26.67
N TYR A 73 17.13 -22.09 -27.51
CA TYR A 73 18.12 -23.08 -27.09
C TYR A 73 19.53 -22.89 -27.68
N ASP A 74 20.42 -23.81 -27.32
CA ASP A 74 21.88 -23.80 -27.53
C ASP A 74 22.59 -22.80 -26.59
N SER A 75 23.65 -22.13 -27.02
CA SER A 75 24.67 -21.56 -26.13
C SER A 75 25.08 -20.13 -26.49
N GLY A 76 24.32 -19.48 -27.37
CA GLY A 76 24.48 -18.08 -27.73
C GLY A 76 23.87 -17.10 -26.74
N THR A 77 23.66 -15.86 -27.19
CA THR A 77 23.12 -14.76 -26.38
C THR A 77 21.87 -14.16 -27.00
N VAL A 78 20.87 -13.90 -26.16
CA VAL A 78 19.69 -13.11 -26.50
C VAL A 78 19.75 -11.80 -25.73
N THR A 79 19.78 -10.68 -26.46
CA THR A 79 19.82 -9.33 -25.87
C THR A 79 18.51 -8.61 -26.11
N MET A 80 17.91 -8.04 -25.06
CA MET A 80 16.70 -7.26 -25.21
C MET A 80 17.03 -5.82 -25.58
N ALA A 81 16.36 -5.24 -26.58
CA ALA A 81 16.43 -3.80 -26.87
C ALA A 81 15.47 -3.01 -25.95
N PRO A 82 15.64 -1.70 -25.77
CA PRO A 82 14.71 -0.88 -25.01
C PRO A 82 13.27 -0.98 -25.51
N ASN A 83 12.31 -1.07 -24.60
CA ASN A 83 10.86 -1.17 -24.88
C ASN A 83 10.42 -2.35 -25.76
N SER A 84 11.29 -3.35 -25.96
CA SER A 84 10.93 -4.59 -26.67
C SER A 84 10.21 -5.58 -25.74
N THR A 85 9.46 -6.51 -26.32
CA THR A 85 8.82 -7.61 -25.58
C THR A 85 9.27 -8.94 -26.17
N LEU A 86 9.69 -9.87 -25.32
CA LEU A 86 9.93 -11.26 -25.69
C LEU A 86 8.93 -12.14 -24.96
N THR A 87 8.04 -12.80 -25.71
CA THR A 87 7.07 -13.75 -25.17
C THR A 87 7.52 -15.18 -25.48
N ILE A 88 7.65 -16.00 -24.45
CA ILE A 88 8.10 -17.38 -24.56
C ILE A 88 6.95 -18.29 -24.10
N LEU A 89 6.49 -19.19 -24.97
CA LEU A 89 5.21 -19.91 -24.79
C LEU A 89 5.36 -21.40 -24.42
N GLY A 90 6.55 -21.97 -24.60
CA GLY A 90 6.81 -23.41 -24.46
C GLY A 90 7.19 -23.86 -23.06
N ASP A 91 7.32 -25.18 -22.91
CA ASP A 91 7.64 -25.86 -21.66
C ASP A 91 9.15 -25.83 -21.30
N GLN A 92 10.01 -25.49 -22.27
CA GLN A 92 11.46 -25.44 -22.09
C GLN A 92 12.04 -24.03 -22.00
N ALA A 93 11.22 -22.98 -22.14
CA ALA A 93 11.63 -21.58 -21.99
C ALA A 93 12.94 -21.20 -22.73
N ILE A 94 14.04 -20.99 -21.98
CA ILE A 94 15.37 -20.72 -22.52
C ILE A 94 16.32 -21.78 -21.96
N ASP A 95 16.98 -22.54 -22.85
CA ASP A 95 17.96 -23.57 -22.48
C ASP A 95 19.00 -23.01 -21.49
N LYS A 96 19.43 -23.84 -20.54
CA LYS A 96 20.40 -23.52 -19.48
C LYS A 96 21.72 -22.93 -19.98
N LEU A 97 22.13 -23.18 -21.21
CA LEU A 97 23.37 -22.67 -21.80
C LEU A 97 23.19 -21.32 -22.52
N THR A 98 21.98 -20.94 -22.93
CA THR A 98 21.74 -19.69 -23.67
C THR A 98 21.70 -18.45 -22.75
N SER A 99 22.60 -17.49 -22.92
CA SER A 99 22.61 -16.26 -22.11
C SER A 99 21.44 -15.34 -22.44
N LEU A 100 20.79 -14.77 -21.42
CA LEU A 100 19.76 -13.74 -21.58
C LEU A 100 20.21 -12.42 -20.93
N VAL A 101 20.23 -11.35 -21.72
CA VAL A 101 20.49 -9.97 -21.27
C VAL A 101 19.18 -9.17 -21.36
N ALA A 102 18.43 -9.14 -20.26
CA ALA A 102 17.07 -8.59 -20.21
C ALA A 102 16.95 -7.27 -19.43
N THR A 103 18.01 -6.46 -19.35
CA THR A 103 18.08 -5.26 -18.48
C THR A 103 17.86 -3.93 -19.22
N ALA A 104 17.56 -3.94 -20.51
CA ALA A 104 17.39 -2.71 -21.29
C ALA A 104 16.13 -1.94 -20.86
N THR A 105 16.21 -0.60 -20.82
CA THR A 105 15.13 0.22 -20.27
C THR A 105 13.79 -0.06 -20.95
N GLY A 106 12.78 -0.41 -20.15
CA GLY A 106 11.41 -0.61 -20.59
C GLY A 106 11.13 -1.96 -21.26
N ASN A 107 12.14 -2.82 -21.48
CA ASN A 107 11.89 -4.13 -22.08
C ASN A 107 11.06 -5.03 -21.13
N THR A 108 10.39 -6.02 -21.71
CA THR A 108 9.58 -7.00 -20.96
C THR A 108 9.88 -8.40 -21.44
N VAL A 109 10.18 -9.31 -20.51
CA VAL A 109 10.19 -10.75 -20.79
C VAL A 109 8.94 -11.37 -20.20
N VAL A 110 8.19 -12.09 -21.02
CA VAL A 110 6.96 -12.78 -20.66
C VAL A 110 7.21 -14.26 -20.81
N TYR A 111 7.11 -15.00 -19.71
CA TYR A 111 7.01 -16.44 -19.75
C TYR A 111 5.55 -16.86 -19.61
N LEU A 112 5.05 -17.53 -20.63
CA LEU A 112 3.67 -18.01 -20.77
C LEU A 112 3.69 -19.55 -20.85
N GLY A 113 2.65 -20.22 -20.35
CA GLY A 113 2.64 -21.69 -20.38
C GLY A 113 3.64 -22.25 -19.39
N ASN A 114 4.41 -23.30 -19.67
CA ASN A 114 5.12 -24.05 -18.64
C ASN A 114 6.67 -23.85 -18.60
N PRO A 115 7.21 -22.62 -18.45
CA PRO A 115 8.62 -22.27 -18.67
C PRO A 115 9.59 -22.83 -17.61
N PHE A 116 9.85 -24.15 -17.58
CA PHE A 116 10.65 -24.82 -16.52
C PHE A 116 12.07 -24.25 -16.37
N PHE A 117 12.56 -23.58 -17.41
CA PHE A 117 13.86 -22.94 -17.47
C PHE A 117 13.74 -21.44 -17.68
N ALA A 118 12.85 -20.76 -16.95
CA ALA A 118 12.95 -19.30 -16.92
C ALA A 118 14.30 -18.92 -16.31
N ARG A 119 14.91 -17.86 -16.83
CA ARG A 119 16.28 -17.55 -16.47
C ARG A 119 16.35 -16.85 -15.13
N GLN A 120 17.21 -17.34 -14.26
CA GLN A 120 17.65 -16.58 -13.10
C GLN A 120 18.67 -15.54 -13.54
N CYS A 121 18.19 -14.39 -14.02
CA CYS A 121 19.01 -13.26 -14.41
C CYS A 121 18.34 -11.94 -14.03
N ASN A 122 18.99 -10.82 -14.32
CA ASN A 122 18.37 -9.51 -14.13
C ASN A 122 17.41 -9.18 -15.28
N TYR A 123 16.30 -8.53 -14.94
CA TYR A 123 15.26 -8.11 -15.87
C TYR A 123 14.97 -6.62 -15.69
N TYR A 124 14.45 -5.98 -16.74
CA TYR A 124 13.75 -4.72 -16.59
C TYR A 124 12.31 -4.98 -16.13
N ASN A 125 11.42 -5.50 -17.00
CA ASN A 125 10.12 -6.02 -16.58
C ASN A 125 10.05 -7.53 -16.78
N LEU A 126 9.35 -8.21 -15.88
CA LEU A 126 9.17 -9.67 -15.90
C LEU A 126 7.70 -10.03 -15.70
N VAL A 127 7.19 -10.92 -16.53
CA VAL A 127 5.82 -11.44 -16.44
C VAL A 127 5.83 -12.96 -16.46
N PHE A 128 5.14 -13.57 -15.51
CA PHE A 128 4.74 -14.97 -15.56
C PHE A 128 3.22 -15.05 -15.78
N ALA A 129 2.80 -15.82 -16.77
CA ALA A 129 1.39 -15.93 -17.14
C ALA A 129 1.00 -17.39 -17.39
N ASN A 130 -0.08 -17.85 -16.75
CA ASN A 130 -0.61 -19.20 -16.92
C ASN A 130 0.44 -20.31 -16.80
N THR A 131 1.33 -20.22 -15.80
CA THR A 131 2.47 -21.14 -15.69
C THR A 131 2.29 -22.42 -14.91
N ASN A 132 1.04 -22.82 -14.69
CA ASN A 132 0.75 -24.04 -13.96
C ASN A 132 0.72 -25.28 -14.86
N TYR A 133 1.55 -26.27 -14.49
CA TYR A 133 1.28 -27.68 -14.72
C TYR A 133 0.10 -28.11 -13.83
N VAL A 134 -1.09 -28.24 -14.43
CA VAL A 134 -2.16 -29.06 -13.85
C VAL A 134 -2.01 -30.41 -14.52
N ASP A 135 -1.63 -31.46 -13.77
CA ASP A 135 -1.75 -32.83 -14.28
C ASP A 135 -3.23 -33.06 -14.66
N PRO A 136 -3.56 -33.30 -15.94
CA PRO A 136 -4.95 -33.42 -16.38
C PRO A 136 -5.60 -34.74 -15.93
N TYR A 137 -4.87 -35.66 -15.28
CA TYR A 137 -5.41 -36.95 -14.84
C TYR A 137 -5.42 -37.11 -13.30
N PRO A 138 -6.57 -37.49 -12.70
CA PRO A 138 -6.65 -37.82 -11.27
C PRO A 138 -5.78 -39.03 -10.91
N PRO A 139 -5.20 -39.10 -9.68
CA PRO A 139 -5.37 -38.16 -8.58
C PRO A 139 -4.50 -36.91 -8.80
N TYR A 140 -5.17 -35.74 -8.85
CA TYR A 140 -4.53 -34.44 -9.00
C TYR A 140 -3.42 -34.32 -7.98
N ASN A 141 -2.16 -34.41 -8.42
CA ASN A 141 -1.01 -34.17 -7.55
C ASN A 141 -0.75 -32.67 -7.64
N PRO A 142 -1.23 -31.88 -6.68
CA PRO A 142 -1.36 -30.46 -6.88
C PRO A 142 0.02 -29.85 -6.62
N TYR A 143 0.58 -29.24 -7.67
CA TYR A 143 1.74 -28.35 -7.61
C TYR A 143 3.10 -29.05 -7.40
N GLN A 144 3.76 -29.45 -8.49
CA GLN A 144 5.23 -29.32 -8.47
C GLN A 144 5.53 -27.83 -8.36
N ASN A 145 6.17 -27.42 -7.28
CA ASN A 145 6.54 -26.03 -7.08
C ASN A 145 7.35 -25.58 -8.29
N PHE A 146 6.89 -24.54 -8.98
CA PHE A 146 7.63 -23.90 -10.03
C PHE A 146 8.78 -23.10 -9.40
N ASN A 147 9.79 -23.84 -8.95
CA ASN A 147 10.99 -23.32 -8.30
C ASN A 147 11.97 -22.86 -9.39
N ASN A 148 11.71 -21.71 -9.99
CA ASN A 148 12.49 -21.25 -11.15
C ASN A 148 13.80 -20.53 -10.79
N PHE A 149 14.00 -20.20 -9.51
CA PHE A 149 15.18 -19.46 -9.03
C PHE A 149 16.02 -20.23 -8.02
N SER A 150 15.81 -21.55 -7.89
CA SER A 150 16.70 -22.43 -7.14
C SER A 150 17.65 -23.14 -8.09
N SER A 151 18.84 -22.59 -8.31
CA SER A 151 19.91 -23.29 -9.02
C SER A 151 20.72 -24.17 -8.06
N SER A 152 21.25 -25.30 -8.54
CA SER A 152 22.22 -26.12 -7.79
C SER A 152 23.59 -25.44 -7.63
N GLN A 153 23.80 -24.28 -8.27
CA GLN A 153 25.05 -23.50 -8.26
C GLN A 153 25.05 -22.43 -7.16
N GLY A 154 24.01 -22.38 -6.33
CA GLY A 154 23.83 -21.38 -5.28
C GLY A 154 23.00 -20.18 -5.74
N PRO A 155 22.52 -19.35 -4.80
CA PRO A 155 21.66 -18.21 -5.10
C PRO A 155 22.45 -17.05 -5.73
N THR A 156 22.18 -16.71 -7.00
CA THR A 156 22.57 -15.41 -7.57
C THR A 156 21.41 -14.43 -7.39
N PRO A 157 21.57 -13.34 -6.60
CA PRO A 157 20.53 -12.33 -6.41
C PRO A 157 19.97 -11.85 -7.74
N MET A 158 18.66 -11.65 -7.78
CA MET A 158 17.94 -11.28 -8.99
C MET A 158 17.32 -9.90 -8.82
N THR A 159 17.55 -9.03 -9.79
CA THR A 159 16.96 -7.69 -9.86
C THR A 159 15.98 -7.59 -11.02
N VAL A 160 14.76 -7.18 -10.73
CA VAL A 160 13.76 -6.68 -11.68
C VAL A 160 13.69 -5.16 -11.52
N ALA A 161 14.30 -4.40 -12.44
CA ALA A 161 14.40 -2.94 -12.29
C ALA A 161 13.03 -2.24 -12.35
N GLY A 162 12.12 -2.78 -13.15
CA GLY A 162 10.73 -2.35 -13.34
C GLY A 162 9.74 -3.25 -12.61
N ASN A 163 8.63 -3.58 -13.25
CA ASN A 163 7.55 -4.35 -12.62
C ASN A 163 7.78 -5.86 -12.75
N MET A 164 7.36 -6.58 -11.72
CA MET A 164 7.16 -8.04 -11.78
C MET A 164 5.66 -8.34 -11.72
N THR A 165 5.17 -9.15 -12.65
CA THR A 165 3.75 -9.49 -12.77
C THR A 165 3.56 -11.00 -12.83
N VAL A 166 2.64 -11.51 -12.04
CA VAL A 166 2.25 -12.92 -11.98
C VAL A 166 0.76 -12.96 -12.25
N ILE A 167 0.31 -13.54 -13.36
CA ILE A 167 -1.09 -13.49 -13.81
C ILE A 167 -1.59 -14.84 -14.34
N GLY A 168 -2.92 -14.95 -14.45
CA GLY A 168 -3.57 -16.18 -14.91
C GLY A 168 -3.54 -17.27 -13.84
N TYR A 169 -3.24 -18.50 -14.25
CA TYR A 169 -3.04 -19.62 -13.33
C TYR A 169 -1.55 -19.89 -13.16
N THR A 170 -0.94 -19.25 -12.16
CA THR A 170 0.51 -19.29 -11.95
C THR A 170 0.84 -19.45 -10.47
N LYS A 171 1.66 -20.43 -10.11
CA LYS A 171 2.32 -20.55 -8.82
C LYS A 171 3.81 -20.33 -9.01
N MET A 172 4.35 -19.32 -8.35
CA MET A 172 5.78 -19.05 -8.29
C MET A 172 6.25 -19.23 -6.86
N GLN A 173 7.35 -19.94 -6.68
CA GLN A 173 8.02 -20.07 -5.39
C GLN A 173 9.49 -19.66 -5.52
N GLN A 174 9.94 -18.77 -4.64
CA GLN A 174 11.36 -18.59 -4.34
C GLN A 174 11.80 -19.91 -3.67
N GLY A 175 12.65 -20.71 -4.32
CA GLY A 175 12.97 -22.04 -3.78
C GLY A 175 13.70 -21.94 -2.44
N SER A 176 13.76 -23.04 -1.66
CA SER A 176 14.61 -23.09 -0.46
C SER A 176 16.10 -22.93 -0.84
N ALA A 177 16.81 -22.01 -0.18
CA ALA A 177 18.12 -21.49 -0.62
C ALA A 177 18.10 -20.68 -1.93
N GLY A 178 16.93 -20.15 -2.30
CA GLY A 178 16.74 -19.23 -3.41
C GLY A 178 17.51 -17.94 -3.23
N ALA A 179 17.64 -17.17 -4.30
CA ALA A 179 18.35 -15.89 -4.23
C ALA A 179 17.42 -14.76 -3.83
N ASP A 180 17.99 -13.73 -3.19
CA ASP A 180 17.27 -12.50 -2.91
C ASP A 180 16.69 -11.92 -4.20
N ILE A 181 15.41 -11.58 -4.17
CA ILE A 181 14.71 -10.95 -5.29
C ILE A 181 14.46 -9.48 -4.93
N PHE A 182 14.98 -8.60 -5.76
CA PHE A 182 14.76 -7.16 -5.68
C PHE A 182 13.89 -6.70 -6.85
N ILE A 183 12.78 -6.02 -6.56
CA ILE A 183 11.85 -5.46 -7.54
C ILE A 183 11.83 -3.94 -7.34
N GLY A 184 12.36 -3.19 -8.30
CA GLY A 184 12.39 -1.73 -8.27
C GLY A 184 11.02 -1.09 -8.54
N GLY A 185 10.18 -1.75 -9.34
CA GLY A 185 8.81 -1.36 -9.63
C GLY A 185 7.78 -2.04 -8.73
N ASN A 186 6.59 -2.28 -9.28
CA ASN A 186 5.50 -2.93 -8.57
C ASN A 186 5.61 -4.45 -8.67
N LEU A 187 5.16 -5.13 -7.61
CA LEU A 187 4.81 -6.55 -7.65
C LEU A 187 3.30 -6.69 -7.83
N ILE A 188 2.87 -7.37 -8.89
CA ILE A 188 1.45 -7.59 -9.20
C ILE A 188 1.19 -9.09 -9.18
N ILE A 189 0.35 -9.53 -8.24
CA ILE A 189 -0.12 -10.91 -8.14
C ILE A 189 -1.59 -10.90 -8.59
N GLY A 190 -1.86 -11.47 -9.74
CA GLY A 190 -3.20 -11.56 -10.32
C GLY A 190 -4.08 -12.57 -9.61
N THR A 191 -5.38 -12.55 -9.91
CA THR A 191 -6.31 -13.57 -9.47
C THR A 191 -5.90 -14.95 -9.96
N ASN A 192 -6.10 -15.97 -9.13
CA ASN A 192 -5.69 -17.36 -9.29
C ASN A 192 -4.16 -17.60 -9.32
N CYS A 193 -3.38 -16.59 -8.94
CA CYS A 193 -1.93 -16.72 -8.80
C CYS A 193 -1.51 -16.96 -7.35
N ILE A 194 -0.36 -17.59 -7.17
CA ILE A 194 0.30 -17.76 -5.89
C ILE A 194 1.74 -17.24 -6.04
N TRP A 195 2.13 -16.34 -5.15
CA TRP A 195 3.52 -15.97 -4.94
C TRP A 195 3.95 -16.44 -3.55
N ASP A 196 4.88 -17.37 -3.53
CA ASP A 196 5.50 -17.90 -2.31
C ASP A 196 6.94 -17.37 -2.23
N SER A 197 7.19 -16.44 -1.32
CA SER A 197 8.54 -15.87 -1.11
C SER A 197 9.39 -16.66 -0.12
N SER A 198 8.99 -17.89 0.21
CA SER A 198 9.74 -18.78 1.09
C SER A 198 11.24 -18.83 0.75
N GLY A 199 12.11 -18.79 1.75
CA GLY A 199 13.49 -19.26 1.62
C GLY A 199 14.56 -18.24 1.22
N ALA A 200 14.21 -16.97 0.94
CA ALA A 200 15.17 -15.86 0.82
C ALA A 200 14.47 -14.49 0.90
N ASN A 201 15.21 -13.39 0.82
CA ASN A 201 14.61 -12.07 0.95
C ASN A 201 13.82 -11.68 -0.31
N LEU A 202 12.68 -11.03 -0.10
CA LEU A 202 11.94 -10.33 -1.14
C LEU A 202 11.91 -8.84 -0.80
N THR A 203 12.42 -8.01 -1.71
CA THR A 203 12.34 -6.55 -1.60
C THR A 203 11.55 -6.00 -2.77
N VAL A 204 10.46 -5.28 -2.47
CA VAL A 204 9.69 -4.52 -3.47
C VAL A 204 9.77 -3.05 -3.10
N VAL A 205 10.41 -2.24 -3.92
CA VAL A 205 10.58 -0.80 -3.64
C VAL A 205 9.27 -0.03 -3.82
N SER A 206 8.44 -0.43 -4.80
CA SER A 206 7.17 0.23 -5.08
C SER A 206 5.98 -0.53 -4.47
N ASN A 207 4.81 -0.46 -5.12
CA ASN A 207 3.58 -1.03 -4.56
C ASN A 207 3.46 -2.53 -4.81
N VAL A 208 2.74 -3.21 -3.91
CA VAL A 208 2.34 -4.61 -4.05
C VAL A 208 0.83 -4.68 -4.22
N PHE A 209 0.38 -5.38 -5.25
CA PHE A 209 -1.03 -5.62 -5.54
C PHE A 209 -1.33 -7.11 -5.43
N ILE A 210 -2.16 -7.49 -4.45
CA ILE A 210 -2.46 -8.89 -4.13
C ILE A 210 -3.89 -9.20 -4.60
N GLY A 211 -4.01 -9.74 -5.80
CA GLY A 211 -5.21 -10.36 -6.35
C GLY A 211 -5.21 -11.89 -6.27
N GLY A 212 -4.07 -12.51 -5.95
CA GLY A 212 -3.94 -13.96 -5.73
C GLY A 212 -3.68 -14.28 -4.26
N LEU A 213 -2.81 -15.25 -4.02
CA LEU A 213 -2.23 -15.58 -2.72
C LEU A 213 -0.79 -15.05 -2.66
N LEU A 214 -0.48 -14.26 -1.63
CA LEU A 214 0.88 -13.96 -1.21
C LEU A 214 1.14 -14.73 0.08
N GLU A 215 2.20 -15.52 0.11
CA GLU A 215 2.58 -16.32 1.27
C GLU A 215 4.10 -16.46 1.42
N ASP A 216 4.53 -16.85 2.62
CA ASP A 216 5.89 -17.28 2.90
C ASP A 216 5.84 -18.39 3.95
N LEU A 217 5.86 -19.63 3.50
CA LEU A 217 5.63 -20.79 4.35
C LEU A 217 6.90 -21.27 5.06
N ASN A 218 8.06 -20.67 4.78
CA ASN A 218 9.34 -21.07 5.36
C ASN A 218 9.83 -20.04 6.38
N GLY A 219 9.17 -20.05 7.54
CA GLY A 219 9.33 -19.04 8.58
C GLY A 219 10.75 -18.78 9.13
N ALA A 220 11.71 -19.65 8.84
CA ALA A 220 13.07 -19.55 9.35
C ALA A 220 14.03 -18.72 8.48
N LEU A 221 13.66 -18.38 7.23
CA LEU A 221 14.59 -17.76 6.27
C LEU A 221 13.92 -16.65 5.45
N GLY A 222 14.53 -15.47 5.45
CA GLY A 222 14.15 -14.36 4.58
C GLY A 222 13.29 -13.31 5.30
N SER A 223 13.48 -12.05 4.89
CA SER A 223 12.63 -10.92 5.25
C SER A 223 11.96 -10.38 3.98
N ASN A 224 10.69 -10.00 4.12
CA ASN A 224 9.88 -9.47 3.04
C ASN A 224 9.63 -7.99 3.28
N TYR A 225 10.22 -7.12 2.46
CA TYR A 225 10.12 -5.67 2.60
C TYR A 225 9.37 -5.04 1.41
N PHE A 226 8.32 -4.28 1.72
CA PHE A 226 7.48 -3.56 0.77
C PHE A 226 7.58 -2.06 1.01
N GLY A 227 8.44 -1.37 0.28
CA GLY A 227 8.69 0.06 0.44
C GLY A 227 7.49 0.94 0.09
N GLY A 228 6.65 0.53 -0.86
CA GLY A 228 5.45 1.24 -1.27
C GLY A 228 4.17 0.79 -0.55
N ASN A 229 3.03 1.05 -1.19
CA ASN A 229 1.73 0.65 -0.64
C ASN A 229 1.44 -0.82 -0.93
N VAL A 230 0.77 -1.49 0.00
CA VAL A 230 0.23 -2.84 -0.19
C VAL A 230 -1.28 -2.77 -0.34
N THR A 231 -1.82 -3.34 -1.41
CA THR A 231 -3.27 -3.45 -1.64
C THR A 231 -3.68 -4.91 -1.76
N VAL A 232 -4.53 -5.38 -0.85
CA VAL A 232 -5.20 -6.67 -0.97
C VAL A 232 -6.54 -6.45 -1.66
N ASN A 233 -6.70 -7.00 -2.85
CA ASN A 233 -7.86 -6.78 -3.70
C ASN A 233 -9.10 -7.54 -3.17
N PRO A 234 -10.32 -7.03 -3.42
CA PRO A 234 -11.55 -7.69 -2.98
C PRO A 234 -11.79 -9.04 -3.65
N SER A 235 -11.27 -9.24 -4.85
CA SER A 235 -11.34 -10.48 -5.61
C SER A 235 -10.13 -11.39 -5.35
N ALA A 236 -9.39 -11.19 -4.25
CA ALA A 236 -8.18 -11.95 -4.00
C ALA A 236 -8.48 -13.43 -3.73
N THR A 237 -7.91 -14.33 -4.54
CA THR A 237 -8.03 -15.78 -4.36
C THR A 237 -6.91 -16.24 -3.44
N GLY A 238 -7.21 -16.37 -2.15
CA GLY A 238 -6.23 -16.70 -1.12
C GLY A 238 -5.77 -15.49 -0.32
N GLY A 239 -5.58 -14.32 -0.92
CA GLY A 239 -5.27 -13.09 -0.17
C GLY A 239 -3.84 -13.03 0.33
N TRP A 240 -3.62 -12.51 1.54
CA TRP A 240 -2.29 -12.46 2.15
C TRP A 240 -2.22 -13.35 3.38
N ASN A 241 -1.38 -14.40 3.29
CA ASN A 241 -1.00 -15.25 4.40
C ASN A 241 0.18 -14.63 5.15
N VAL A 242 -0.11 -13.99 6.27
CA VAL A 242 0.89 -13.42 7.19
C VAL A 242 1.37 -14.52 8.12
N SER A 243 2.26 -15.34 7.61
CA SER A 243 2.93 -16.43 8.30
C SER A 243 4.10 -15.97 9.16
N ASP A 244 4.67 -16.91 9.90
CA ASP A 244 5.77 -16.75 10.85
C ASP A 244 7.13 -16.53 10.18
N VAL A 245 7.21 -15.53 9.29
CA VAL A 245 8.46 -15.08 8.68
C VAL A 245 9.29 -14.29 9.68
N THR A 246 10.59 -14.10 9.38
CA THR A 246 11.42 -13.18 10.18
C THR A 246 10.81 -11.79 10.22
N GLN A 247 10.33 -11.28 9.08
CA GLN A 247 9.61 -10.01 9.02
C GLN A 247 8.79 -9.84 7.72
N TRP A 248 7.52 -9.41 7.85
CA TRP A 248 6.85 -8.64 6.81
C TRP A 248 6.96 -7.16 7.17
N ALA A 249 7.47 -6.32 6.28
CA ALA A 249 7.64 -4.89 6.54
C ALA A 249 6.99 -4.05 5.44
N ILE A 250 6.30 -2.98 5.83
CA ILE A 250 5.65 -2.03 4.93
C ILE A 250 6.19 -0.62 5.23
N GLY A 251 6.65 0.07 4.19
CA GLY A 251 7.04 1.49 4.22
C GLY A 251 5.90 2.45 3.85
N GLY A 252 4.96 2.02 3.01
CA GLY A 252 3.79 2.80 2.60
C GLY A 252 2.52 2.47 3.38
N SER A 253 1.36 2.66 2.74
CA SER A 253 0.03 2.37 3.29
C SER A 253 -0.40 0.92 3.05
N LEU A 254 -1.29 0.41 3.90
CA LEU A 254 -1.98 -0.88 3.70
C LEU A 254 -3.47 -0.62 3.40
N THR A 255 -3.95 -1.09 2.25
CA THR A 255 -5.38 -1.10 1.90
C THR A 255 -5.89 -2.54 1.82
N ASN A 256 -6.68 -2.95 2.81
CA ASN A 256 -7.24 -4.29 2.90
C ASN A 256 -8.70 -4.35 2.41
N ASN A 257 -8.91 -4.84 1.19
CA ASN A 257 -10.26 -5.13 0.69
C ASN A 257 -10.53 -6.63 0.54
N GLY A 258 -9.53 -7.49 0.78
CA GLY A 258 -9.61 -8.93 0.61
C GLY A 258 -9.31 -9.72 1.89
N PRO A 259 -8.95 -11.01 1.77
CA PRO A 259 -8.55 -11.83 2.90
C PRO A 259 -7.13 -11.49 3.34
N ILE A 260 -6.96 -11.21 4.63
CA ILE A 260 -5.68 -11.28 5.33
C ILE A 260 -5.90 -12.21 6.51
N PHE A 261 -5.05 -13.22 6.64
CA PHE A 261 -5.01 -14.10 7.80
C PHE A 261 -3.56 -14.23 8.23
N GLY A 262 -3.34 -14.40 9.52
CA GLY A 262 -2.03 -14.76 10.01
C GLY A 262 -2.03 -16.06 10.80
N VAL A 263 -0.89 -16.74 10.74
CA VAL A 263 -0.64 -18.04 11.37
C VAL A 263 0.62 -17.95 12.24
N GLY A 264 0.69 -18.77 13.30
CA GLY A 264 1.84 -18.79 14.20
C GLY A 264 2.12 -17.43 14.84
N TYR A 265 3.36 -16.94 14.73
CA TYR A 265 3.79 -15.62 15.20
C TYR A 265 3.82 -14.55 14.11
N GLY A 266 3.18 -14.79 12.96
CA GLY A 266 3.18 -13.87 11.84
C GLY A 266 2.82 -12.44 12.21
N SER A 267 3.63 -11.49 11.74
CA SER A 267 3.49 -10.07 12.05
C SER A 267 3.75 -9.20 10.84
N ILE A 268 3.11 -8.03 10.81
CA ILE A 268 3.44 -6.94 9.88
C ILE A 268 4.08 -5.80 10.69
N SER A 269 5.28 -5.41 10.26
CA SER A 269 5.97 -4.21 10.69
C SER A 269 5.60 -3.03 9.80
N PHE A 270 5.17 -1.94 10.41
CA PHE A 270 4.82 -0.69 9.76
C PHE A 270 5.91 0.33 10.09
N ASP A 271 6.85 0.51 9.16
CA ASP A 271 8.14 1.19 9.41
C ASP A 271 8.23 2.58 8.78
N GLY A 272 7.26 2.99 7.95
CA GLY A 272 7.27 4.28 7.26
C GLY A 272 6.14 5.22 7.69
N THR A 273 5.47 5.83 6.72
CA THR A 273 4.33 6.73 6.97
C THR A 273 3.18 6.36 6.05
N GLY A 274 2.00 6.14 6.60
CA GLY A 274 0.87 5.73 5.79
C GLY A 274 -0.45 5.61 6.54
N ILE A 275 -1.41 4.99 5.86
CA ILE A 275 -2.74 4.71 6.39
C ILE A 275 -2.98 3.20 6.31
N ILE A 276 -3.53 2.62 7.38
CA ILE A 276 -4.04 1.25 7.39
C ILE A 276 -5.56 1.35 7.24
N THR A 277 -6.08 1.03 6.06
CA THR A 277 -7.50 1.20 5.73
C THR A 277 -8.02 0.02 4.93
N GLY A 278 -9.29 0.08 4.53
CA GLY A 278 -9.91 -0.88 3.64
C GLY A 278 -11.29 -1.33 4.10
N SER A 279 -12.02 -1.96 3.18
CA SER A 279 -13.41 -2.41 3.38
C SER A 279 -13.52 -3.72 4.18
N LYS A 280 -12.39 -4.38 4.49
CA LYS A 280 -12.34 -5.60 5.28
C LYS A 280 -11.49 -5.40 6.55
N PRO A 281 -11.93 -5.95 7.70
CA PRO A 281 -11.11 -5.95 8.91
C PRO A 281 -9.83 -6.77 8.69
N ILE A 282 -8.79 -6.44 9.44
CA ILE A 282 -7.51 -7.17 9.42
C ILE A 282 -7.47 -8.08 10.65
N THR A 283 -7.14 -9.36 10.46
CA THR A 283 -6.97 -10.32 11.56
C THR A 283 -5.62 -11.02 11.45
N ILE A 284 -4.70 -10.73 12.37
CA ILE A 284 -3.32 -11.25 12.37
C ILE A 284 -2.83 -11.50 13.80
N PRO A 285 -1.79 -12.33 14.02
CA PRO A 285 -1.25 -12.61 15.35
C PRO A 285 -0.82 -11.36 16.11
N THR A 286 -0.05 -10.48 15.46
CA THR A 286 0.44 -9.21 16.05
C THR A 286 0.88 -8.22 14.97
N ILE A 287 1.17 -6.98 15.39
CA ILE A 287 1.76 -5.92 14.57
C ILE A 287 2.95 -5.30 15.28
N THR A 288 3.84 -4.73 14.50
CA THR A 288 4.82 -3.75 14.96
C THR A 288 4.56 -2.43 14.26
N VAL A 289 4.47 -1.34 15.00
CA VAL A 289 4.39 0.03 14.45
C VAL A 289 5.61 0.78 14.92
N ASN A 290 6.54 1.04 14.01
CA ASN A 290 7.74 1.87 14.25
C ASN A 290 7.60 3.25 13.60
N GLY A 291 6.81 3.34 12.52
CA GLY A 291 6.55 4.55 11.76
C GLY A 291 5.35 5.37 12.24
N THR A 292 4.80 6.23 11.37
CA THR A 292 3.60 7.03 11.65
C THR A 292 2.41 6.55 10.82
N TYR A 293 1.39 6.00 11.48
CA TYR A 293 0.28 5.35 10.78
C TYR A 293 -1.08 5.80 11.27
N THR A 294 -1.90 6.29 10.34
CA THR A 294 -3.34 6.45 10.59
C THR A 294 -4.02 5.10 10.51
N ILE A 295 -4.69 4.73 11.59
CA ILE A 295 -5.53 3.53 11.60
C ILE A 295 -6.91 3.96 11.14
N GLY A 296 -7.28 3.55 9.94
CA GLY A 296 -8.57 3.85 9.29
C GLY A 296 -9.48 2.64 9.14
N THR A 297 -9.11 1.49 9.72
CA THR A 297 -9.93 0.27 9.78
C THR A 297 -9.65 -0.50 11.07
N THR A 298 -10.50 -1.45 11.43
CA THR A 298 -10.29 -2.29 12.62
C THR A 298 -9.23 -3.35 12.36
N ILE A 299 -8.25 -3.42 13.26
CA ILE A 299 -7.22 -4.45 13.33
C ILE A 299 -7.49 -5.33 14.54
N THR A 300 -7.67 -6.63 14.34
CA THR A 300 -7.86 -7.63 15.38
C THR A 300 -6.59 -8.46 15.52
N LEU A 301 -6.01 -8.45 16.72
CA LEU A 301 -4.79 -9.14 17.09
C LEU A 301 -5.15 -10.42 17.85
N ALA A 302 -4.70 -11.57 17.35
CA ALA A 302 -5.22 -12.86 17.79
C ALA A 302 -4.45 -13.48 18.97
N THR A 303 -3.12 -13.36 19.00
CA THR A 303 -2.32 -14.27 19.85
C THR A 303 -1.07 -13.65 20.48
N ASN A 304 -0.56 -12.51 19.99
CA ASN A 304 0.70 -11.94 20.47
C ASN A 304 0.55 -10.45 20.82
N THR A 305 1.40 -9.96 21.73
CA THR A 305 1.42 -8.55 22.11
C THR A 305 1.96 -7.70 20.95
N PRO A 306 1.27 -6.60 20.58
CA PRO A 306 1.78 -5.66 19.59
C PRO A 306 2.92 -4.82 20.15
N THR A 307 3.80 -4.39 19.25
CA THR A 307 4.86 -3.41 19.54
C THR A 307 4.47 -2.07 18.94
N LEU A 308 4.25 -1.05 19.78
CA LEU A 308 3.73 0.25 19.35
C LEU A 308 4.73 1.37 19.62
N ASN A 309 5.90 1.33 18.97
CA ASN A 309 7.01 2.26 19.19
C ASN A 309 6.85 3.61 18.46
N GLY A 310 6.14 3.59 17.33
CA GLY A 310 5.95 4.75 16.46
C GLY A 310 4.76 5.62 16.85
N THR A 311 4.21 6.34 15.88
CA THR A 311 3.03 7.20 16.06
C THR A 311 1.78 6.49 15.52
N LEU A 312 0.81 6.27 16.40
CA LEU A 312 -0.54 5.88 16.00
C LEU A 312 -1.39 7.14 15.83
N VAL A 313 -2.02 7.28 14.67
CA VAL A 313 -3.02 8.32 14.43
C VAL A 313 -4.41 7.69 14.41
N PHE A 314 -5.28 8.12 15.33
CA PHE A 314 -6.66 7.65 15.41
C PHE A 314 -7.64 8.78 15.12
N ASP A 315 -8.75 8.45 14.48
CA ASP A 315 -9.81 9.40 14.19
C ASP A 315 -11.02 9.09 15.07
N LEU A 316 -11.51 10.08 15.83
CA LEU A 316 -12.69 9.93 16.69
C LEU A 316 -13.95 9.47 15.95
N ALA A 317 -14.02 9.69 14.64
CA ALA A 317 -15.11 9.17 13.81
C ALA A 317 -15.13 7.64 13.72
N ASN A 318 -14.04 6.96 14.10
CA ASN A 318 -13.87 5.51 14.02
C ASN A 318 -13.47 4.96 15.41
N THR A 319 -14.28 4.06 15.97
CA THR A 319 -14.00 3.45 17.29
C THR A 319 -13.55 1.99 17.15
N ASN A 320 -12.93 1.44 18.21
CA ASN A 320 -12.40 0.07 18.29
C ASN A 320 -11.43 -0.26 17.16
N GLN A 321 -10.42 0.58 16.99
CA GLN A 321 -9.52 0.53 15.84
C GLN A 321 -8.44 -0.55 16.01
N ILE A 322 -7.99 -0.80 17.24
CA ILE A 322 -7.15 -1.97 17.57
C ILE A 322 -7.83 -2.81 18.64
N ILE A 323 -8.04 -4.08 18.34
CA ILE A 323 -8.67 -5.07 19.22
C ILE A 323 -7.64 -6.15 19.50
N LEU A 324 -7.33 -6.41 20.77
CA LEU A 324 -6.57 -7.56 21.19
C LEU A 324 -7.54 -8.60 21.76
N ASN A 325 -7.61 -9.77 21.14
CA ASN A 325 -8.47 -10.85 21.62
C ASN A 325 -7.97 -11.45 22.94
N ALA A 326 -8.86 -12.16 23.63
CA ALA A 326 -8.62 -12.69 24.98
C ALA A 326 -7.38 -13.59 25.08
N GLY A 327 -6.59 -13.41 26.15
CA GLY A 327 -5.37 -14.15 26.48
C GLY A 327 -4.62 -13.52 27.67
N THR A 328 -3.44 -14.03 28.04
CA THR A 328 -2.56 -13.41 29.06
C THR A 328 -1.83 -12.16 28.56
N ASN A 329 -2.14 -11.70 27.35
CA ASN A 329 -1.41 -10.64 26.69
C ASN A 329 -1.87 -9.28 27.17
N TRP A 330 -0.88 -8.42 27.37
CA TRP A 330 -1.06 -7.02 27.69
C TRP A 330 -0.87 -6.20 26.43
N LEU A 331 -1.70 -5.16 26.27
CA LEU A 331 -1.44 -4.11 25.32
C LEU A 331 -0.52 -3.07 25.97
N TYR A 332 0.75 -3.07 25.60
CA TYR A 332 1.73 -2.11 26.11
C TYR A 332 1.83 -0.89 25.20
N TYR A 333 1.71 0.30 25.79
CA TYR A 333 1.95 1.57 25.11
C TYR A 333 3.41 2.00 25.31
N SER A 334 4.08 2.44 24.24
CA SER A 334 5.47 2.94 24.28
C SER A 334 5.76 4.09 23.31
N GLY A 335 4.97 4.25 22.24
CA GLY A 335 5.16 5.27 21.19
C GLY A 335 4.39 6.56 21.43
N ILE A 336 3.88 7.16 20.37
CA ILE A 336 3.08 8.41 20.37
C ILE A 336 1.64 8.10 19.95
N LEU A 337 0.67 8.74 20.60
CA LEU A 337 -0.72 8.73 20.18
C LEU A 337 -1.13 10.14 19.69
N ASP A 338 -1.55 10.24 18.44
CA ASP A 338 -2.15 11.45 17.89
C ASP A 338 -3.63 11.17 17.54
N VAL A 339 -4.53 12.00 18.05
CA VAL A 339 -5.96 11.84 17.82
C VAL A 339 -6.47 13.03 17.03
N ILE A 340 -7.15 12.72 15.94
CA ILE A 340 -7.82 13.68 15.06
C ILE A 340 -9.34 13.48 15.15
N ASN A 341 -10.09 14.45 14.65
CA ASN A 341 -11.54 14.34 14.57
C ASN A 341 -12.04 14.85 13.21
N SER A 342 -12.44 13.92 12.33
CA SER A 342 -13.12 14.26 11.08
C SER A 342 -14.65 14.29 11.22
N GLY A 343 -15.17 13.88 12.37
CA GLY A 343 -16.60 13.78 12.66
C GLY A 343 -17.18 15.01 13.35
N ALA A 344 -18.29 14.79 14.07
CA ALA A 344 -18.94 15.84 14.86
C ALA A 344 -18.04 16.33 16.01
N ALA A 345 -18.23 17.59 16.42
CA ALA A 345 -17.49 18.15 17.56
C ALA A 345 -17.73 17.32 18.84
N PRO A 346 -16.69 17.01 19.63
CA PRO A 346 -16.85 16.22 20.84
C PRO A 346 -17.66 16.99 21.89
N VAL A 347 -18.57 16.31 22.58
CA VAL A 347 -19.43 16.88 23.63
C VAL A 347 -19.22 16.17 24.97
N ALA A 348 -19.52 16.85 26.08
CA ALA A 348 -19.40 16.28 27.42
C ALA A 348 -20.18 14.96 27.55
N GLY A 349 -19.57 13.97 28.21
CA GLY A 349 -20.12 12.64 28.40
C GLY A 349 -19.76 11.64 27.30
N ASN A 350 -19.25 12.09 26.14
CA ASN A 350 -18.79 11.17 25.10
C ASN A 350 -17.51 10.44 25.54
N SER A 351 -17.43 9.16 25.17
CA SER A 351 -16.23 8.33 25.32
C SER A 351 -15.91 7.67 23.98
N TYR A 352 -14.63 7.69 23.61
CA TYR A 352 -14.11 7.18 22.35
C TYR A 352 -13.15 6.04 22.67
N LYS A 353 -13.57 4.82 22.38
CA LYS A 353 -12.76 3.62 22.59
C LYS A 353 -11.82 3.43 21.40
N LEU A 354 -10.52 3.58 21.63
CA LEU A 354 -9.48 3.47 20.59
C LEU A 354 -8.92 2.04 20.57
N PHE A 355 -8.71 1.49 21.76
CA PHE A 355 -8.21 0.15 22.00
C PHE A 355 -9.26 -0.71 22.71
N ASN A 356 -9.31 -1.99 22.37
CA ASN A 356 -10.10 -2.98 23.10
C ASN A 356 -9.22 -4.18 23.44
N ALA A 357 -8.77 -4.27 24.69
CA ALA A 357 -7.92 -5.35 25.17
C ALA A 357 -8.36 -5.85 26.56
N PRO A 358 -8.00 -7.09 26.95
CA PRO A 358 -8.26 -7.61 28.29
C PRO A 358 -7.45 -6.89 29.37
N ASN A 359 -6.20 -6.51 29.04
CA ASN A 359 -5.27 -5.83 29.95
C ASN A 359 -4.51 -4.73 29.21
N TYR A 360 -4.20 -3.65 29.91
CA TYR A 360 -3.46 -2.49 29.41
C TYR A 360 -2.23 -2.24 30.29
N GLY A 361 -1.11 -1.86 29.68
CA GLY A 361 0.11 -1.50 30.40
C GLY A 361 0.95 -0.46 29.68
N GLY A 362 1.98 0.04 30.37
CA GLY A 362 2.83 1.11 29.84
C GLY A 362 2.10 2.45 29.71
N SER A 363 2.70 3.36 28.95
CA SER A 363 2.17 4.69 28.65
C SER A 363 2.74 5.19 27.33
N PHE A 364 1.95 5.93 26.55
CA PHE A 364 2.51 6.68 25.42
C PHE A 364 3.53 7.70 25.92
N THR A 365 4.61 7.89 25.16
CA THR A 365 5.61 8.93 25.41
C THR A 365 5.03 10.33 25.25
N SER A 366 4.07 10.51 24.33
CA SER A 366 3.25 11.71 24.24
C SER A 366 1.88 11.41 23.61
N THR A 367 0.93 12.28 23.93
CA THR A 367 -0.45 12.24 23.41
C THR A 367 -0.82 13.60 22.84
N SER A 368 -1.49 13.63 21.69
CA SER A 368 -2.09 14.83 21.08
C SER A 368 -3.59 14.58 20.86
N PHE A 369 -4.43 15.53 21.25
CA PHE A 369 -5.89 15.44 21.12
C PHE A 369 -6.47 16.65 20.40
N PRO A 370 -7.61 16.52 19.70
CA PRO A 370 -8.26 17.64 19.03
C PRO A 370 -8.66 18.73 20.03
N SER A 371 -8.68 19.99 19.58
CA SER A 371 -9.17 21.11 20.39
C SER A 371 -10.64 20.90 20.77
N LEU A 372 -10.99 21.17 22.03
CA LEU A 372 -12.35 21.13 22.52
C LEU A 372 -12.98 22.53 22.60
N PRO A 373 -14.31 22.65 22.49
CA PRO A 373 -15.03 23.85 22.91
C PRO A 373 -14.69 24.28 24.34
N SER A 374 -14.78 25.60 24.59
CA SER A 374 -14.52 26.17 25.91
C SER A 374 -15.36 25.51 27.02
N GLY A 375 -14.72 25.21 28.14
CA GLY A 375 -15.34 24.55 29.31
C GLY A 375 -15.33 23.02 29.25
N LEU A 376 -14.87 22.42 28.16
CA LEU A 376 -14.69 20.97 28.03
C LEU A 376 -13.23 20.55 28.22
N ASN A 377 -13.02 19.34 28.74
CA ASN A 377 -11.69 18.77 28.96
C ASN A 377 -11.64 17.30 28.52
N TRP A 378 -10.47 16.88 28.04
CA TRP A 378 -10.18 15.46 27.79
C TRP A 378 -9.85 14.74 29.10
N VAL A 379 -10.30 13.49 29.20
CA VAL A 379 -9.92 12.54 30.23
C VAL A 379 -9.30 11.33 29.57
N ASP A 380 -8.05 11.05 29.94
CA ASP A 380 -7.31 9.88 29.48
C ASP A 380 -7.65 8.67 30.35
N ASN A 381 -8.26 7.65 29.74
CA ASN A 381 -8.56 6.35 30.35
C ASN A 381 -7.88 5.21 29.56
N LEU A 382 -6.76 5.46 28.87
CA LEU A 382 -6.11 4.48 28.00
C LEU A 382 -5.60 3.26 28.77
N ALA A 383 -5.06 3.47 29.98
CA ALA A 383 -4.53 2.40 30.84
C ALA A 383 -5.63 1.60 31.59
N THR A 384 -6.88 2.06 31.57
CA THR A 384 -7.98 1.40 32.30
C THR A 384 -9.00 0.78 31.35
N SER A 385 -9.36 1.47 30.27
CA SER A 385 -10.42 1.04 29.34
C SER A 385 -10.06 1.20 27.86
N GLY A 386 -8.83 1.65 27.55
CA GLY A 386 -8.39 1.87 26.15
C GLY A 386 -9.11 3.02 25.46
N SER A 387 -9.67 3.97 26.23
CA SER A 387 -10.52 5.06 25.72
C SER A 387 -10.08 6.43 26.20
N ILE A 388 -10.52 7.46 25.49
CA ILE A 388 -10.50 8.85 25.96
C ILE A 388 -11.92 9.38 26.06
N ALA A 389 -12.20 10.26 27.02
CA ALA A 389 -13.53 10.79 27.26
C ALA A 389 -13.53 12.31 27.35
N VAL A 390 -14.68 12.92 27.08
CA VAL A 390 -14.89 14.37 27.21
C VAL A 390 -15.71 14.64 28.45
N THR A 391 -15.23 15.56 29.29
CA THR A 391 -15.91 15.99 30.52
C THR A 391 -16.05 17.50 30.57
N GLY A 392 -16.66 18.00 31.65
CA GLY A 392 -16.93 19.42 31.84
C GLY A 392 -18.30 19.81 31.31
N SER A 393 -18.49 21.09 31.09
CA SER A 393 -19.73 21.65 30.56
C SER A 393 -19.38 22.69 29.54
N SER A 394 -19.92 22.54 28.32
CA SER A 394 -19.73 23.55 27.29
C SER A 394 -20.27 24.87 27.82
N THR A 395 -19.44 25.89 27.87
CA THR A 395 -19.89 27.22 28.31
C THR A 395 -20.76 27.90 27.25
N GLY A 396 -20.94 27.28 26.07
CA GLY A 396 -21.66 27.87 24.94
C GLY A 396 -20.82 28.93 24.21
N SER A 397 -21.48 29.85 23.51
CA SER A 397 -20.87 31.03 22.90
C SER A 397 -21.17 32.26 23.76
N PRO A 398 -20.28 33.28 23.79
CA PRO A 398 -20.58 34.51 24.51
C PRO A 398 -21.81 35.20 23.92
N ILE A 399 -22.72 35.65 24.80
CA ILE A 399 -23.86 36.49 24.42
C ILE A 399 -23.47 37.94 24.68
N ILE A 400 -23.65 38.79 23.67
CA ILE A 400 -23.55 40.24 23.85
C ILE A 400 -24.90 40.77 24.34
N THR A 401 -24.92 41.34 25.53
CA THR A 401 -26.09 42.06 26.07
C THR A 401 -25.91 43.55 25.81
N LEU A 402 -27.02 44.20 25.45
CA LEU A 402 -27.03 45.61 25.09
C LEU A 402 -27.92 46.38 26.07
N SER A 403 -27.43 47.52 26.54
CA SER A 403 -28.21 48.49 27.30
C SER A 403 -27.96 49.89 26.79
N ARG A 404 -28.99 50.74 26.82
CA ARG A 404 -28.90 52.14 26.40
C ARG A 404 -29.40 53.05 27.50
N SER A 405 -28.60 54.06 27.84
CA SER A 405 -29.00 55.15 28.73
C SER A 405 -28.61 56.48 28.09
N GLY A 406 -29.60 57.32 27.77
CA GLY A 406 -29.39 58.53 26.97
C GLY A 406 -28.71 58.24 25.63
N ASN A 407 -27.53 58.82 25.43
CA ASN A 407 -26.69 58.64 24.23
C ASN A 407 -25.54 57.64 24.43
N LEU A 408 -25.56 56.80 25.48
CA LEU A 408 -24.55 55.77 25.69
C LEU A 408 -25.15 54.39 25.39
N LEU A 409 -24.48 53.63 24.52
CA LEU A 409 -24.70 52.20 24.28
C LEU A 409 -23.64 51.43 25.05
N THR A 410 -24.06 50.53 25.93
CA THR A 410 -23.18 49.64 26.67
C THR A 410 -23.40 48.21 26.19
N LEU A 411 -22.31 47.57 25.77
CA LEU A 411 -22.22 46.20 25.31
C LEU A 411 -21.50 45.37 26.37
N SER A 412 -22.15 44.36 26.91
CA SER A 412 -21.60 43.51 27.96
C SER A 412 -21.59 42.04 27.54
N TRP A 413 -20.63 41.27 28.04
CA TRP A 413 -20.53 39.82 27.88
C TRP A 413 -19.83 39.25 29.12
N ALA A 414 -20.00 37.96 29.38
CA ALA A 414 -19.39 37.31 30.54
C ALA A 414 -17.88 37.09 30.30
N SER A 415 -17.07 38.14 30.46
CA SER A 415 -15.63 38.12 30.17
C SER A 415 -14.82 37.17 31.07
N THR A 416 -15.34 36.82 32.24
CA THR A 416 -14.77 35.78 33.12
C THR A 416 -14.96 34.38 32.56
N THR A 417 -16.11 34.10 31.94
CA THR A 417 -16.41 32.83 31.27
C THR A 417 -15.82 32.76 29.86
N PHE A 418 -15.67 33.90 29.19
CA PHE A 418 -15.19 34.01 27.81
C PHE A 418 -14.06 35.06 27.70
N PRO A 419 -12.86 34.77 28.23
CA PRO A 419 -11.72 35.68 28.13
C PRO A 419 -11.25 35.82 26.66
N GLY A 420 -10.57 36.94 26.35
CA GLY A 420 -9.97 37.19 25.03
C GLY A 420 -10.89 37.75 23.95
N TYR A 421 -12.22 37.67 24.13
CA TYR A 421 -13.16 38.30 23.20
C TYR A 421 -13.07 39.83 23.23
N SER A 422 -13.17 40.44 22.04
CA SER A 422 -13.23 41.88 21.85
C SER A 422 -14.37 42.30 20.93
N VAL A 423 -14.83 43.54 21.08
CA VAL A 423 -15.87 44.13 20.22
C VAL A 423 -15.25 44.63 18.92
N GLN A 424 -15.75 44.11 17.81
CA GLN A 424 -15.53 44.65 16.47
C GLN A 424 -16.77 45.42 16.00
N ALA A 425 -16.56 46.43 15.18
CA ALA A 425 -17.61 47.24 14.59
C ALA A 425 -17.48 47.32 13.07
N GLN A 426 -18.62 47.49 12.41
CA GLN A 426 -18.69 47.97 11.03
C GLN A 426 -19.82 48.99 10.88
N THR A 427 -19.61 49.98 10.02
CA THR A 427 -20.65 50.91 9.59
C THR A 427 -21.18 50.46 8.24
N ASN A 428 -22.50 50.48 8.04
CA ASN A 428 -23.06 50.22 6.71
C ASN A 428 -24.05 51.30 6.30
N SER A 429 -23.94 51.74 5.05
CA SER A 429 -25.05 52.34 4.30
C SER A 429 -25.71 51.32 3.34
N ALA A 430 -25.17 50.10 3.21
CA ALA A 430 -25.55 49.11 2.18
C ALA A 430 -25.58 47.63 2.66
N GLY A 431 -25.70 47.35 3.97
CA GLY A 431 -25.76 45.99 4.54
C GLY A 431 -24.50 45.47 5.25
N ILE A 432 -24.64 44.40 6.06
CA ILE A 432 -23.54 43.74 6.81
C ILE A 432 -22.60 43.03 5.83
N ARG A 433 -21.28 43.33 5.89
CA ARG A 433 -20.23 42.71 5.06
C ARG A 433 -19.05 42.19 5.90
N SER A 434 -17.96 41.76 5.26
CA SER A 434 -16.76 41.18 5.88
C SER A 434 -15.75 42.21 6.43
N ASN A 435 -15.97 43.51 6.23
CA ASN A 435 -15.08 44.61 6.63
C ASN A 435 -15.20 45.00 8.12
N TRP A 436 -15.13 44.02 9.01
CA TRP A 436 -15.14 44.25 10.45
C TRP A 436 -13.81 44.85 10.91
N SER A 437 -13.88 45.87 11.77
CA SER A 437 -12.70 46.54 12.32
C SER A 437 -12.72 46.51 13.84
N ALA A 438 -11.54 46.40 14.45
CA ALA A 438 -11.41 46.48 15.90
C ALA A 438 -11.84 47.88 16.38
N THR A 439 -12.57 47.94 17.48
CA THR A 439 -12.98 49.21 18.10
C THR A 439 -11.85 49.91 18.87
N GLY A 440 -10.69 49.25 19.02
CA GLY A 440 -9.52 49.76 19.73
C GLY A 440 -9.60 49.60 21.25
N SER A 441 -10.76 49.88 21.86
CA SER A 441 -10.98 49.79 23.33
C SER A 441 -11.98 48.72 23.76
N GLY A 442 -12.56 47.97 22.80
CA GLY A 442 -13.55 46.92 23.07
C GLY A 442 -13.01 45.60 23.63
N THR A 443 -11.84 45.58 24.28
CA THR A 443 -11.24 44.36 24.86
C THR A 443 -11.70 44.05 26.28
N VAL A 444 -12.50 44.93 26.89
CA VAL A 444 -12.99 44.81 28.26
C VAL A 444 -14.52 44.91 28.28
N SER A 445 -15.15 44.10 29.13
CA SER A 445 -16.58 44.12 29.38
C SER A 445 -16.89 44.74 30.75
N PRO A 446 -17.84 45.68 30.89
CA PRO A 446 -18.68 46.24 29.83
C PRO A 446 -17.93 47.25 28.93
N TYR A 447 -18.25 47.25 27.63
CA TYR A 447 -17.74 48.21 26.66
C TYR A 447 -18.78 49.28 26.35
N THR A 448 -18.45 50.56 26.55
CA THR A 448 -19.41 51.68 26.37
C THR A 448 -19.01 52.56 25.20
N ILE A 449 -20.01 52.94 24.39
CA ILE A 449 -19.86 53.74 23.18
C ILE A 449 -20.88 54.86 23.20
N THR A 450 -20.45 56.08 22.88
CA THR A 450 -21.38 57.19 22.65
C THR A 450 -22.05 57.03 21.28
N ILE A 451 -23.38 56.95 21.27
CA ILE A 451 -24.19 56.94 20.06
C ILE A 451 -24.11 58.33 19.43
N ASN A 452 -23.53 58.40 18.23
CA ASN A 452 -23.56 59.60 17.39
C ASN A 452 -24.68 59.46 16.36
N PRO A 453 -25.78 60.24 16.45
CA PRO A 453 -26.89 60.18 15.50
C PRO A 453 -26.52 60.55 14.07
N ALA A 454 -25.39 61.25 13.85
CA ALA A 454 -24.90 61.58 12.53
C ALA A 454 -24.22 60.39 11.81
N ASN A 455 -23.88 59.33 12.55
CA ASN A 455 -23.28 58.14 11.95
C ASN A 455 -24.36 57.27 11.27
N PRO A 456 -24.05 56.62 10.14
CA PRO A 456 -24.90 55.57 9.58
C PRO A 456 -24.99 54.37 10.55
N PRO A 457 -25.93 53.42 10.32
CA PRO A 457 -26.07 52.22 11.16
C PRO A 457 -24.74 51.51 11.43
N VAL A 458 -24.46 51.29 12.71
CA VAL A 458 -23.26 50.59 13.20
C VAL A 458 -23.67 49.23 13.75
N PHE A 459 -22.94 48.19 13.34
CA PHE A 459 -23.13 46.82 13.80
C PHE A 459 -21.96 46.41 14.66
N PHE A 460 -22.23 45.61 15.69
CA PHE A 460 -21.23 45.11 16.62
C PHE A 460 -21.23 43.59 16.63
N ARG A 461 -20.05 42.99 16.80
CA ARG A 461 -19.88 41.56 17.09
C ARG A 461 -18.78 41.35 18.12
N LEU A 462 -18.84 40.20 18.78
CA LEU A 462 -17.69 39.69 19.53
C LEU A 462 -16.78 38.89 18.59
N SER A 463 -15.47 39.04 18.76
CA SER A 463 -14.45 38.29 18.04
C SER A 463 -13.35 37.88 19.02
N ASN A 464 -12.89 36.64 18.93
CA ASN A 464 -11.70 36.14 19.62
C ASN A 464 -10.70 35.71 18.53
N PRO A 465 -9.54 36.38 18.40
CA PRO A 465 -8.55 36.08 17.36
C PRO A 465 -7.90 34.71 17.50
#